data_AF-A0A3M6W7G2-F1
#
_entry.id   AF-A0A3M6W7G2-F1
#
_cell.length_a   1.000
_cell.length_b   1.000
_cell.length_c   1.000
_cell.angle_alpha   90.00
_cell.angle_beta   90.00
_cell.angle_gamma   90.00
#
_symmetry.space_group_name_H-M   'P 1'
#
loop_
_entity.id
_entity.type
_entity.pdbx_description
1 polymer ?
#
loop_
_entity_poly.entity_id
_entity_poly.type
_entity_poly.pdbx_seq_one_letter_code
_entity_poly.pdbx_strand_id
1 'polypeptide(L)'
;MDNGKRRHKACDTCSQRKVRCNGQQRCQQCEHSNLLCRYSAPAPRPQYERRSTKPAKRLKDTVQAIAPLATSASGHGASWTAGINGASMQHQAPAEVDNNNFFISLLSDFETFVLPFHPAITMAEAQKAIETMSENQEARAFVYGLVAIHERFYAIACHRPALLRPLDTLPEPDGTIPIDINTGFIQIIRLFLHIDDDMLSKWFATFDSEQHVDLTWIVEKHQQIDAETAGSGDEVGCLSSRQQVDLLITKHWLRMLVWQIAMSKCLLSSGSSEQSMSLLFPIGISKQLRELIASVSKQDIEVHGSGIQQKLFELTDTIASVVLTVPASSLQERRQRVDDFDFLFCFWKSLPRPNSVQQELLESKHSKLAEIEL
;
A
#
# COMPACT_ATOMS: atom_id res chain seq x y z
N MET A 1 -29.61 -6.24 63.57
CA MET A 1 -29.09 -6.83 62.32
C MET A 1 -29.64 -6.00 61.18
N ASP A 2 -28.88 -5.00 60.73
CA ASP A 2 -29.33 -4.05 59.72
C ASP A 2 -29.03 -4.63 58.33
N ASN A 3 -30.08 -5.09 57.65
CA ASN A 3 -29.99 -5.79 56.37
C ASN A 3 -29.87 -4.75 55.25
N GLY A 4 -28.69 -4.12 55.14
CA GLY A 4 -28.41 -3.06 54.18
C GLY A 4 -28.61 -3.52 52.73
N LYS A 5 -29.38 -2.74 51.95
CA LYS A 5 -29.66 -2.97 50.52
C LYS A 5 -28.37 -3.26 49.73
N ARG A 6 -28.18 -4.52 49.33
CA ARG A 6 -27.07 -4.97 48.49
C ARG A 6 -27.25 -4.44 47.07
N ARG A 7 -26.23 -3.77 46.52
CA ARG A 7 -26.22 -3.27 45.15
C ARG A 7 -25.67 -4.35 44.20
N HIS A 8 -26.37 -4.62 43.10
CA HIS A 8 -25.99 -5.63 42.10
C HIS A 8 -24.84 -5.22 41.17
N LYS A 9 -24.40 -3.96 41.22
CA LYS A 9 -23.26 -3.42 40.44
C LYS A 9 -22.07 -3.23 41.38
N ALA A 10 -20.85 -3.42 40.87
CA ALA A 10 -19.63 -3.02 41.57
C ALA A 10 -19.56 -1.49 41.78
N CYS A 11 -18.94 -1.03 42.86
CA CYS A 11 -18.65 0.39 43.06
C CYS A 11 -17.62 0.89 42.04
N ASP A 12 -17.55 2.21 41.85
CA ASP A 12 -16.72 2.84 40.81
C ASP A 12 -15.24 2.47 40.99
N THR A 13 -14.74 2.48 42.23
CA THR A 13 -13.36 2.14 42.60
C THR A 13 -13.02 0.66 42.32
N CYS A 14 -13.90 -0.27 42.70
CA CYS A 14 -13.70 -1.69 42.40
C CYS A 14 -13.80 -1.98 40.90
N SER A 15 -14.68 -1.26 40.19
CA SER A 15 -14.84 -1.37 38.74
C SER A 15 -13.58 -0.88 37.99
N GLN A 16 -13.02 0.26 38.38
CA GLN A 16 -11.78 0.78 37.80
C GLN A 16 -10.59 -0.13 38.08
N ARG A 17 -10.49 -0.66 39.31
CA ARG A 17 -9.42 -1.60 39.72
C ARG A 17 -9.63 -3.03 39.22
N LYS A 18 -10.76 -3.33 38.55
CA LYS A 18 -11.16 -4.68 38.09
C LYS A 18 -11.11 -5.77 39.19
N VAL A 19 -11.52 -5.42 40.41
CA VAL A 19 -11.56 -6.34 41.57
C VAL A 19 -13.00 -6.66 41.99
N ARG A 20 -13.22 -7.80 42.64
CA ARG A 20 -14.56 -8.20 43.12
C ARG A 20 -15.08 -7.23 44.17
N CYS A 21 -16.34 -6.83 44.00
CA CYS A 21 -17.06 -5.94 44.92
C CYS A 21 -18.23 -6.71 45.55
N ASN A 22 -18.38 -6.64 46.86
CA ASN A 22 -19.45 -7.34 47.58
C ASN A 22 -20.82 -6.61 47.52
N GLY A 23 -20.85 -5.37 47.01
CA GLY A 23 -22.08 -4.60 46.77
C GLY A 23 -22.68 -3.92 47.99
N GLN A 24 -21.96 -3.87 49.12
CA GLN A 24 -22.41 -3.16 50.34
C GLN A 24 -22.28 -1.62 50.19
N GLN A 25 -22.95 -0.86 51.05
CA GLN A 25 -22.88 0.61 51.06
C GLN A 25 -21.42 1.11 51.13
N ARG A 26 -20.60 0.45 51.95
CA ARG A 26 -19.13 0.53 51.95
C ARG A 26 -18.61 -0.88 51.73
N CYS A 27 -18.04 -1.17 50.56
CA CYS A 27 -17.63 -2.55 50.24
C CYS A 27 -16.35 -2.93 51.00
N GLN A 28 -16.22 -4.20 51.37
CA GLN A 28 -15.05 -4.71 52.13
C GLN A 28 -13.71 -4.40 51.45
N GLN A 29 -13.67 -4.43 50.11
CA GLN A 29 -12.43 -4.16 49.38
C GLN A 29 -11.99 -2.70 49.48
N CYS A 30 -12.95 -1.77 49.43
CA CYS A 30 -12.66 -0.34 49.64
C CYS A 30 -12.38 -0.05 51.12
N GLU A 31 -13.02 -0.77 52.04
CA GLU A 31 -12.77 -0.63 53.48
C GLU A 31 -11.35 -1.08 53.87
N HIS A 32 -10.95 -2.28 53.46
CA HIS A 32 -9.59 -2.79 53.70
C HIS A 32 -8.49 -1.96 53.03
N SER A 33 -8.76 -1.41 51.84
CA SER A 33 -7.79 -0.56 51.13
C SER A 33 -7.86 0.91 51.56
N ASN A 34 -8.74 1.26 52.50
CA ASN A 34 -9.05 2.62 52.92
C ASN A 34 -9.35 3.59 51.75
N LEU A 35 -10.07 3.10 50.73
CA LEU A 35 -10.46 3.86 49.55
C LEU A 35 -11.92 4.31 49.63
N LEU A 36 -12.22 5.41 48.95
CA LEU A 36 -13.60 5.90 48.84
C LEU A 36 -14.46 4.91 48.03
N CYS A 37 -15.58 4.47 48.61
CA CYS A 37 -16.55 3.59 47.96
C CYS A 37 -17.73 4.43 47.48
N ARG A 38 -17.84 4.64 46.16
CA ARG A 38 -18.93 5.38 45.52
C ARG A 38 -19.60 4.55 44.43
N TYR A 39 -20.92 4.70 44.30
CA TYR A 39 -21.72 4.10 43.23
C TYR A 39 -22.34 5.22 42.41
N SER A 40 -21.74 5.58 41.28
CA SER A 40 -22.27 6.62 40.41
C SER A 40 -23.37 6.06 39.50
N ALA A 41 -24.43 6.84 39.30
CA ALA A 41 -25.46 6.54 38.30
C ALA A 41 -24.82 6.59 36.89
N PRO A 42 -25.14 5.66 35.99
CA PRO A 42 -24.66 5.73 34.62
C PRO A 42 -25.19 7.00 33.93
N ALA A 43 -24.32 7.69 33.18
CA ALA A 43 -24.73 8.83 32.36
C ALA A 43 -25.80 8.39 31.31
N PRO A 44 -26.77 9.25 30.98
CA PRO A 44 -27.78 8.94 29.97
C PRO A 44 -27.11 8.75 28.61
N ARG A 45 -27.38 7.61 27.97
CA ARG A 45 -26.93 7.33 26.60
C ARG A 45 -27.87 8.01 25.61
N PRO A 46 -27.38 8.64 24.53
CA PRO A 46 -28.25 9.11 23.46
C PRO A 46 -29.00 7.91 22.83
N GLN A 47 -30.30 8.09 22.60
CA GLN A 47 -31.16 7.11 21.93
C GLN A 47 -30.78 7.06 20.45
N TYR A 48 -30.11 5.98 20.04
CA TYR A 48 -30.14 5.51 18.66
C TYR A 48 -30.90 4.19 18.64
N GLU A 49 -31.94 4.13 17.81
CA GLU A 49 -32.83 2.98 17.66
C GLU A 49 -32.02 1.71 17.37
N ARG A 50 -32.26 0.68 18.20
CA ARG A 50 -31.65 -0.65 18.02
C ARG A 50 -32.28 -1.35 16.82
N ARG A 51 -31.64 -1.27 15.66
CA ARG A 51 -31.74 -2.35 14.66
C ARG A 51 -30.80 -3.49 15.08
N SER A 52 -31.36 -4.69 15.19
CA SER A 52 -30.70 -5.93 15.62
C SER A 52 -29.39 -6.19 14.86
N THR A 53 -28.25 -6.11 15.54
CA THR A 53 -26.91 -6.35 14.97
C THR A 53 -26.32 -7.67 15.46
N LYS A 54 -26.48 -8.73 14.66
CA LYS A 54 -25.66 -9.95 14.74
C LYS A 54 -24.48 -10.07 13.73
N PRO A 55 -24.06 -9.07 12.91
CA PRO A 55 -22.88 -9.23 12.04
C PRO A 55 -21.54 -8.73 12.61
N ALA A 56 -21.52 -7.95 13.71
CA ALA A 56 -20.31 -7.23 14.14
C ALA A 56 -19.16 -8.12 14.68
N LYS A 57 -19.44 -9.34 15.15
CA LYS A 57 -18.41 -10.25 15.68
C LYS A 57 -17.58 -10.89 14.56
N ARG A 58 -18.25 -11.39 13.52
CA ARG A 58 -17.60 -11.94 12.30
C ARG A 58 -16.71 -10.91 11.61
N LEU A 59 -17.14 -9.65 11.51
CA LEU A 59 -16.34 -8.60 10.88
C LEU A 59 -15.03 -8.33 11.65
N LYS A 60 -15.07 -8.30 12.99
CA LYS A 60 -13.86 -8.16 13.80
C LYS A 60 -12.94 -9.36 13.66
N ASP A 61 -13.49 -10.58 13.64
CA ASP A 61 -12.72 -11.80 13.44
C ASP A 61 -12.07 -11.84 12.04
N THR A 62 -12.78 -11.38 11.00
CA THR A 62 -12.25 -11.25 9.63
C THR A 62 -11.18 -10.17 9.54
N VAL A 63 -11.40 -8.96 10.08
CA VAL A 63 -10.38 -7.90 10.08
C VAL A 63 -9.13 -8.32 10.88
N GLN A 64 -9.28 -9.03 12.00
CA GLN A 64 -8.16 -9.59 12.76
C GLN A 64 -7.44 -10.73 12.02
N ALA A 65 -8.17 -11.57 11.28
CA ALA A 65 -7.57 -12.61 10.43
C ALA A 65 -6.81 -12.03 9.23
N ILE A 66 -7.17 -10.80 8.82
CA ILE A 66 -6.57 -10.10 7.67
C ILE A 66 -5.45 -9.15 8.12
N ALA A 67 -5.39 -8.73 9.39
CA ALA A 67 -4.30 -7.89 9.90
C ALA A 67 -2.87 -8.40 9.56
N PRO A 68 -2.57 -9.72 9.54
CA PRO A 68 -1.28 -10.24 9.08
C PRO A 68 -0.98 -10.04 7.58
N LEU A 69 -1.97 -9.71 6.74
CA LEU A 69 -1.73 -9.32 5.34
C LEU A 69 -0.97 -8.01 5.23
N ALA A 70 -1.13 -7.09 6.19
CA ALA A 70 -0.31 -5.90 6.22
C ALA A 70 1.18 -6.29 6.41
N THR A 71 1.43 -7.41 7.10
CA THR A 71 2.76 -7.92 7.45
C THR A 71 3.52 -8.52 6.27
N SER A 72 2.86 -9.10 5.25
CA SER A 72 3.57 -9.64 4.08
C SER A 72 4.21 -8.52 3.25
N ALA A 73 3.54 -7.39 3.07
CA ALA A 73 4.05 -6.28 2.25
C ALA A 73 5.41 -5.71 2.73
N SER A 74 5.72 -5.79 4.03
CA SER A 74 6.98 -5.23 4.59
C SER A 74 8.12 -6.24 4.75
N GLY A 75 7.84 -7.55 4.76
CA GLY A 75 8.86 -8.59 4.89
C GLY A 75 9.61 -8.90 3.58
N HIS A 76 9.03 -8.57 2.42
CA HIS A 76 9.53 -9.00 1.11
C HIS A 76 10.48 -8.01 0.43
N GLY A 77 10.56 -6.76 0.91
CA GLY A 77 11.53 -5.77 0.47
C GLY A 77 13.00 -6.16 0.69
N ALA A 78 13.26 -6.94 1.74
CA ALA A 78 14.60 -7.44 2.07
C ALA A 78 15.13 -8.49 1.07
N SER A 79 14.28 -9.02 0.17
CA SER A 79 14.70 -10.08 -0.76
C SER A 79 15.51 -9.55 -1.96
N TRP A 80 15.41 -8.25 -2.29
CA TRP A 80 16.20 -7.64 -3.37
C TRP A 80 17.67 -7.42 -2.99
N THR A 81 17.96 -7.19 -1.71
CA THR A 81 19.35 -7.04 -1.23
C THR A 81 20.03 -8.38 -1.00
N ALA A 82 19.29 -9.49 -0.97
CA ALA A 82 19.83 -10.83 -0.67
C ALA A 82 20.83 -11.35 -1.74
N GLY A 83 20.90 -10.72 -2.91
CA GLY A 83 21.93 -10.98 -3.93
C GLY A 83 22.92 -9.84 -4.16
N ILE A 84 22.69 -8.66 -3.57
CA ILE A 84 23.60 -7.51 -3.67
C ILE A 84 24.54 -7.62 -2.47
N ASN A 85 25.72 -8.20 -2.67
CA ASN A 85 26.78 -8.10 -1.67
C ASN A 85 26.95 -6.61 -1.34
N GLY A 86 26.54 -6.18 -0.13
CA GLY A 86 26.68 -4.79 0.34
C GLY A 86 28.13 -4.28 0.37
N ALA A 87 29.10 -5.16 0.08
CA ALA A 87 30.49 -4.81 -0.19
C ALA A 87 30.73 -4.18 -1.59
N SER A 88 29.85 -4.38 -2.57
CA SER A 88 30.04 -3.91 -3.96
C SER A 88 29.50 -2.50 -4.22
N MET A 89 28.61 -1.98 -3.37
CA MET A 89 27.99 -0.65 -3.50
C MET A 89 28.53 0.33 -2.45
N GLN A 90 29.85 0.37 -2.25
CA GLN A 90 30.51 1.38 -1.42
C GLN A 90 31.13 2.46 -2.32
N HIS A 91 30.29 3.26 -2.97
CA HIS A 91 30.78 4.47 -3.63
C HIS A 91 30.81 5.60 -2.59
N GLN A 92 32.02 5.94 -2.12
CA GLN A 92 32.24 7.12 -1.30
C GLN A 92 32.22 8.35 -2.22
N ALA A 93 31.26 9.25 -2.03
CA ALA A 93 31.23 10.51 -2.76
C ALA A 93 32.53 11.29 -2.50
N PRO A 94 33.31 11.66 -3.55
CA PRO A 94 34.50 12.49 -3.38
C PRO A 94 34.16 13.85 -2.78
N ALA A 95 35.11 14.46 -2.06
CA ALA A 95 34.93 15.74 -1.37
C ALA A 95 34.66 16.94 -2.32
N GLU A 96 35.04 16.82 -3.59
CA GLU A 96 34.67 17.73 -4.68
C GLU A 96 33.97 16.90 -5.76
N VAL A 97 32.64 16.94 -5.75
CA VAL A 97 31.82 16.24 -6.74
C VAL A 97 31.75 17.12 -7.97
N ASP A 98 32.47 16.76 -9.03
CA ASP A 98 32.01 17.14 -10.37
C ASP A 98 30.66 16.45 -10.58
N ASN A 99 29.59 17.21 -10.34
CA ASN A 99 28.22 16.70 -10.20
C ASN A 99 27.84 15.78 -11.37
N ASN A 100 28.21 16.13 -12.61
CA ASN A 100 27.85 15.36 -13.79
C ASN A 100 28.62 14.03 -13.84
N ASN A 101 29.93 14.05 -13.58
CA ASN A 101 30.76 12.84 -13.58
C ASN A 101 30.34 11.84 -12.49
N PHE A 102 29.83 12.31 -11.35
CA PHE A 102 29.26 11.45 -10.33
C PHE A 102 28.00 10.71 -10.80
N PHE A 103 27.04 11.40 -11.43
CA PHE A 103 25.85 10.70 -11.93
C PHE A 103 26.18 9.78 -13.11
N ILE A 104 27.11 10.16 -13.98
CA ILE A 104 27.58 9.32 -15.09
C ILE A 104 28.25 8.04 -14.56
N SER A 105 29.07 8.11 -13.51
CA SER A 105 29.70 6.91 -12.94
C SER A 105 28.68 5.93 -12.36
N LEU A 106 27.52 6.42 -11.89
CA LEU A 106 26.42 5.62 -11.40
C LEU A 106 25.58 5.00 -12.52
N LEU A 107 25.69 5.43 -13.77
CA LEU A 107 24.84 4.93 -14.86
C LEU A 107 25.03 3.44 -15.12
N SER A 108 26.24 2.89 -14.99
CA SER A 108 26.46 1.44 -15.16
C SER A 108 25.77 0.62 -14.07
N ASP A 109 25.80 1.12 -12.83
CA ASP A 109 25.12 0.50 -11.71
C ASP A 109 23.60 0.69 -11.82
N PHE A 110 23.16 1.88 -12.22
CA PHE A 110 21.76 2.16 -12.51
C PHE A 110 21.27 1.24 -13.64
N GLU A 111 22.01 1.10 -14.74
CA GLU A 111 21.76 0.15 -15.84
C GLU A 111 21.70 -1.31 -15.39
N THR A 112 22.45 -1.70 -14.36
CA THR A 112 22.51 -3.09 -13.91
C THR A 112 21.45 -3.40 -12.85
N PHE A 113 21.21 -2.46 -11.94
CA PHE A 113 20.42 -2.66 -10.72
C PHE A 113 19.05 -1.99 -10.76
N VAL A 114 18.85 -1.00 -11.63
CA VAL A 114 17.65 -0.14 -11.65
C VAL A 114 16.94 -0.11 -13.01
N LEU A 115 17.68 -0.11 -14.11
CA LEU A 115 17.23 0.14 -15.49
C LEU A 115 16.98 -1.04 -16.42
N PRO A 116 17.34 -2.32 -16.17
CA PRO A 116 16.88 -3.44 -17.00
C PRO A 116 15.34 -3.61 -17.00
N PHE A 117 14.63 -2.62 -16.46
CA PHE A 117 13.38 -2.68 -15.74
C PHE A 117 12.59 -1.35 -15.79
N HIS A 118 12.78 -0.48 -16.80
CA HIS A 118 11.86 0.62 -17.10
C HIS A 118 12.01 1.08 -18.58
N PRO A 119 10.95 1.22 -19.39
CA PRO A 119 11.05 1.49 -20.82
C PRO A 119 10.55 2.88 -21.22
N ALA A 120 10.14 3.69 -20.25
CA ALA A 120 9.65 5.04 -20.54
C ALA A 120 10.79 5.99 -20.91
N ILE A 121 12.03 5.68 -20.49
CA ILE A 121 13.23 6.50 -20.69
C ILE A 121 14.39 5.57 -21.05
N THR A 122 15.00 5.79 -22.21
CA THR A 122 16.20 5.07 -22.64
C THR A 122 17.44 5.56 -21.89
N MET A 123 18.45 4.70 -21.79
CA MET A 123 19.76 5.06 -21.25
C MET A 123 20.36 6.29 -21.94
N ALA A 124 20.19 6.39 -23.25
CA ALA A 124 20.68 7.54 -24.03
C ALA A 124 19.99 8.86 -23.63
N GLU A 125 18.69 8.82 -23.34
CA GLU A 125 17.93 9.99 -22.89
C GLU A 125 18.34 10.39 -21.47
N ALA A 126 18.48 9.43 -20.55
CA ALA A 126 18.97 9.69 -19.19
C ALA A 126 20.39 10.27 -19.21
N GLN A 127 21.29 9.68 -19.99
CA GLN A 127 22.66 10.18 -20.14
C GLN A 127 22.70 11.60 -20.72
N LYS A 128 21.97 11.84 -21.82
CA LYS A 128 21.89 13.18 -22.44
C LYS A 128 21.35 14.23 -21.46
N ALA A 129 20.35 13.87 -20.66
CA ALA A 129 19.81 14.77 -19.64
C ALA A 129 20.85 15.07 -18.54
N ILE A 130 21.60 14.06 -18.08
CA ILE A 130 22.68 14.24 -17.08
C ILE A 130 23.84 15.09 -17.64
N GLU A 131 24.20 14.92 -18.91
CA GLU A 131 25.27 15.70 -19.55
C GLU A 131 24.92 17.19 -19.65
N THR A 132 23.63 17.52 -19.74
CA THR A 132 23.16 18.89 -19.99
C THR A 132 22.50 19.57 -18.79
N MET A 133 22.20 18.86 -17.70
CA MET A 133 21.43 19.39 -16.55
C MET A 133 22.08 20.54 -15.78
N SER A 134 23.40 20.74 -15.91
CA SER A 134 24.09 21.90 -15.30
C SER A 134 23.64 23.21 -15.92
N GLU A 135 23.31 23.20 -17.22
CA GLU A 135 22.97 24.39 -18.01
C GLU A 135 21.51 24.39 -18.48
N ASN A 136 20.87 23.22 -18.55
CA ASN A 136 19.49 23.04 -18.96
C ASN A 136 18.60 22.68 -17.77
N GLN A 137 17.67 23.58 -17.43
CA GLN A 137 16.72 23.39 -16.33
C GLN A 137 15.73 22.24 -16.57
N GLU A 138 15.30 22.02 -17.80
CA GLU A 138 14.38 20.93 -18.16
C GLU A 138 15.06 19.58 -18.02
N ALA A 139 16.30 19.46 -18.52
CA ALA A 139 17.12 18.26 -18.34
C ALA A 139 17.35 17.96 -16.84
N ARG A 140 17.59 19.00 -16.03
CA ARG A 140 17.70 18.85 -14.57
C ARG A 140 16.39 18.41 -13.91
N ALA A 141 15.26 18.98 -14.31
CA ALA A 141 13.95 18.61 -13.80
C ALA A 141 13.59 17.16 -14.18
N PHE A 142 13.95 16.73 -15.38
CA PHE A 142 13.80 15.36 -15.86
C PHE A 142 14.61 14.36 -15.04
N VAL A 143 15.91 14.61 -14.86
CA VAL A 143 16.78 13.77 -14.01
C VAL A 143 16.24 13.72 -12.58
N TYR A 144 15.80 14.86 -12.04
CA TYR A 144 15.18 14.89 -10.71
C TYR A 144 13.92 14.03 -10.63
N GLY A 145 13.02 14.13 -11.61
CA GLY A 145 11.81 13.31 -11.70
C GLY A 145 12.13 11.82 -11.73
N LEU A 146 13.13 11.42 -12.52
CA LEU A 146 13.58 10.04 -12.61
C LEU A 146 14.08 9.52 -11.25
N VAL A 147 14.95 10.27 -10.56
CA VAL A 147 15.46 9.87 -9.25
C VAL A 147 14.35 9.88 -8.20
N ALA A 148 13.44 10.86 -8.24
CA ALA A 148 12.32 10.99 -7.32
C ALA A 148 11.35 9.79 -7.40
N ILE A 149 11.07 9.28 -8.59
CA ILE A 149 10.27 8.06 -8.80
C ILE A 149 10.94 6.86 -8.14
N HIS A 150 12.22 6.63 -8.46
CA HIS A 150 12.96 5.47 -7.97
C HIS A 150 13.13 5.52 -6.45
N GLU A 151 13.55 6.66 -5.90
CA GLU A 151 13.70 6.84 -4.46
C GLU A 151 12.40 6.50 -3.73
N ARG A 152 11.25 7.01 -4.18
CA ARG A 152 9.95 6.79 -3.53
C ARG A 152 9.48 5.35 -3.64
N PHE A 153 9.73 4.69 -4.76
CA PHE A 153 9.53 3.24 -4.88
C PHE A 153 10.37 2.49 -3.84
N TYR A 154 11.66 2.79 -3.74
CA TYR A 154 12.57 2.19 -2.77
C TYR A 154 12.22 2.57 -1.32
N ALA A 155 11.65 3.74 -1.06
CA ALA A 155 11.22 4.17 0.26
C ALA A 155 10.14 3.23 0.82
N ILE A 156 9.16 2.88 -0.01
CA ILE A 156 8.14 1.87 0.32
C ILE A 156 8.76 0.48 0.43
N ALA A 157 9.46 0.04 -0.63
CA ALA A 157 9.96 -1.33 -0.73
C ALA A 157 10.96 -1.66 0.37
N CYS A 158 11.89 -0.76 0.69
CA CYS A 158 12.95 -0.99 1.66
C CYS A 158 12.66 -0.43 3.06
N HIS A 159 11.49 0.17 3.28
CA HIS A 159 11.13 0.81 4.55
C HIS A 159 12.13 1.91 4.95
N ARG A 160 12.42 2.82 4.02
CA ARG A 160 13.41 3.91 4.18
C ARG A 160 12.76 5.27 3.93
N PRO A 161 13.14 6.33 4.66
CA PRO A 161 12.61 7.66 4.39
C PRO A 161 13.04 8.14 3.00
N ALA A 162 12.17 8.90 2.33
CA ALA A 162 12.55 9.68 1.17
C ALA A 162 13.42 10.87 1.61
N LEU A 163 14.46 11.18 0.84
CA LEU A 163 15.39 12.27 1.09
C LEU A 163 15.17 13.43 0.11
N LEU A 164 14.75 13.14 -1.12
CA LEU A 164 14.46 14.18 -2.10
C LEU A 164 13.16 14.90 -1.76
N ARG A 165 13.26 16.22 -1.68
CA ARG A 165 12.10 17.09 -1.52
C ARG A 165 11.12 16.89 -2.68
N PRO A 166 9.82 17.04 -2.47
CA PRO A 166 8.88 17.10 -3.57
C PRO A 166 9.28 18.17 -4.60
N LEU A 167 9.00 17.92 -5.87
CA LEU A 167 9.19 18.92 -6.92
C LEU A 167 8.24 20.10 -6.69
N ASP A 168 8.77 21.31 -6.50
CA ASP A 168 7.97 22.53 -6.39
C ASP A 168 7.22 22.82 -7.70
N THR A 169 7.83 22.48 -8.83
CA THR A 169 7.26 22.58 -10.18
C THR A 169 7.54 21.30 -10.97
N LEU A 170 6.53 20.82 -11.69
CA LEU A 170 6.71 19.70 -12.61
C LEU A 170 7.63 20.10 -13.79
N PRO A 171 8.38 19.16 -14.38
CA PRO A 171 9.16 19.43 -15.58
C PRO A 171 8.26 19.98 -16.69
N GLU A 172 8.71 21.01 -17.39
CA GLU A 172 8.01 21.45 -18.61
C GLU A 172 8.27 20.42 -19.73
N PRO A 173 7.29 20.19 -20.64
CA PRO A 173 7.48 19.29 -21.76
C PRO A 173 8.63 19.75 -22.65
N ASP A 174 9.62 18.89 -22.85
CA ASP A 174 10.69 19.14 -23.84
C ASP A 174 10.07 19.03 -25.24
N GLY A 175 10.11 20.10 -26.02
CA GLY A 175 9.58 20.15 -27.38
C GLY A 175 10.29 19.22 -28.38
N THR A 176 11.43 18.65 -28.01
CA THR A 176 12.16 17.63 -28.79
C THR A 176 11.68 16.21 -28.51
N ILE A 177 10.95 16.00 -27.41
CA ILE A 177 10.37 14.71 -27.01
C ILE A 177 8.90 14.65 -27.47
N PRO A 178 8.43 13.52 -28.03
CA PRO A 178 7.03 13.33 -28.38
C PRO A 178 6.07 13.69 -27.22
N ILE A 179 4.97 14.37 -27.55
CA ILE A 179 4.02 14.93 -26.58
C ILE A 179 3.41 13.84 -25.69
N ASP A 180 3.13 12.67 -26.25
CA ASP A 180 2.64 11.49 -25.55
C ASP A 180 3.66 10.94 -24.53
N ILE A 181 4.96 10.95 -24.88
CA ILE A 181 6.04 10.56 -23.97
C ILE A 181 6.14 11.53 -22.79
N ASN A 182 6.16 12.85 -23.07
CA ASN A 182 6.13 13.88 -22.04
C ASN A 182 4.92 13.74 -21.12
N THR A 183 3.72 13.55 -21.70
CA THR A 183 2.48 13.40 -20.93
C THR A 183 2.54 12.20 -19.99
N GLY A 184 2.95 11.03 -20.50
CA GLY A 184 3.05 9.83 -19.66
C GLY A 184 4.10 9.97 -18.55
N PHE A 185 5.24 10.60 -18.83
CA PHE A 185 6.27 10.83 -17.83
C PHE A 185 5.80 11.77 -16.71
N ILE A 186 5.09 12.84 -17.05
CA ILE A 186 4.52 13.75 -16.06
C ILE A 186 3.45 13.06 -15.20
N GLN A 187 2.59 12.22 -15.82
CA GLN A 187 1.56 11.50 -15.08
C GLN A 187 2.15 10.48 -14.08
N ILE A 188 3.22 9.75 -14.46
CA ILE A 188 3.87 8.83 -13.54
C ILE A 188 4.58 9.59 -12.40
N ILE A 189 5.22 10.74 -12.67
CA ILE A 189 5.77 11.61 -11.61
C ILE A 189 4.66 12.00 -10.62
N ARG A 190 3.52 12.49 -11.12
CA ARG A 190 2.40 12.91 -10.26
C ARG A 190 1.91 11.78 -9.35
N LEU A 191 1.80 10.55 -9.87
CA LEU A 191 1.47 9.39 -9.04
C LEU A 191 2.51 9.17 -7.93
N PHE A 192 3.80 9.17 -8.25
CA PHE A 192 4.84 8.97 -7.25
C PHE A 192 4.91 10.11 -6.23
N LEU A 193 4.60 11.35 -6.60
CA LEU A 193 4.54 12.47 -5.65
C LEU A 193 3.50 12.29 -4.53
N HIS A 194 2.52 11.40 -4.69
CA HIS A 194 1.62 11.01 -3.59
C HIS A 194 2.33 10.23 -2.48
N ILE A 195 3.50 9.64 -2.74
CA ILE A 195 4.38 9.09 -1.70
C ILE A 195 5.16 10.27 -1.08
N ASP A 196 4.45 11.01 -0.22
CA ASP A 196 4.94 12.13 0.57
C ASP A 196 5.31 11.67 1.99
N ASP A 197 5.92 12.56 2.78
CA ASP A 197 6.32 12.26 4.17
C ASP A 197 5.14 11.84 5.05
N ASP A 198 3.95 12.39 4.78
CA ASP A 198 2.72 12.10 5.53
C ASP A 198 2.19 10.69 5.26
N MET A 199 2.22 10.25 3.99
CA MET A 199 1.90 8.89 3.57
C MET A 199 2.96 7.90 4.05
N LEU A 200 4.25 8.22 3.90
CA LEU A 200 5.35 7.37 4.36
C LEU A 200 5.32 7.16 5.86
N SER A 201 5.06 8.22 6.65
CA SER A 201 4.90 8.11 8.10
C SER A 201 3.80 7.11 8.46
N LYS A 202 2.63 7.21 7.81
CA LYS A 202 1.52 6.27 8.05
C LYS A 202 1.83 4.85 7.57
N TRP A 203 2.52 4.72 6.45
CA TRP A 203 2.98 3.44 5.91
C TRP A 203 3.94 2.74 6.87
N PHE A 204 4.95 3.44 7.40
CA PHE A 204 5.89 2.86 8.36
C PHE A 204 5.23 2.50 9.70
N ALA A 205 4.17 3.23 10.06
CA ALA A 205 3.40 2.97 11.26
C ALA A 205 2.23 1.99 11.07
N THR A 206 2.16 1.29 9.94
CA THR A 206 1.18 0.20 9.72
C THR A 206 1.25 -0.85 10.84
N PHE A 207 2.41 -1.03 11.48
CA PHE A 207 2.60 -1.95 12.61
C PHE A 207 2.71 -1.28 13.98
N ASP A 208 2.67 0.05 14.02
CA ASP A 208 2.66 0.80 15.27
C ASP A 208 1.21 1.02 15.73
N SER A 209 0.87 0.57 16.93
CA SER A 209 -0.47 0.73 17.49
C SER A 209 -0.80 2.16 17.92
N GLU A 210 0.20 3.04 18.07
CA GLU A 210 0.01 4.39 18.65
C GLU A 210 -0.31 5.46 17.61
N GLN A 211 0.09 5.28 16.34
CA GLN A 211 -0.23 6.25 15.29
C GLN A 211 -1.69 6.13 14.84
N HIS A 212 -2.45 7.19 15.09
CA HIS A 212 -3.83 7.35 14.63
C HIS A 212 -3.85 7.74 13.14
N VAL A 213 -4.69 7.06 12.37
CA VAL A 213 -4.99 7.41 10.96
C VAL A 213 -6.49 7.68 10.87
N ASP A 214 -6.86 8.85 10.33
CA ASP A 214 -8.25 9.21 10.13
C ASP A 214 -8.82 8.52 8.88
N LEU A 215 -10.09 8.12 8.95
CA LEU A 215 -10.86 7.58 7.84
C LEU A 215 -10.97 8.57 6.68
N THR A 216 -11.10 9.86 6.98
CA THR A 216 -11.18 10.95 5.97
C THR A 216 -9.93 10.98 5.10
N TRP A 217 -8.75 10.88 5.72
CA TRP A 217 -7.47 10.85 5.03
C TRP A 217 -7.38 9.68 4.04
N ILE A 218 -7.84 8.49 4.41
CA ILE A 218 -7.85 7.32 3.52
C ILE A 218 -8.68 7.60 2.26
N VAL A 219 -9.89 8.11 2.45
CA VAL A 219 -10.81 8.41 1.33
C VAL A 219 -10.23 9.51 0.44
N GLU A 220 -9.76 10.61 1.02
CA GLU A 220 -9.17 11.73 0.30
C GLU A 220 -7.92 11.31 -0.47
N LYS A 221 -7.01 10.52 0.13
CA LYS A 221 -5.79 10.06 -0.54
C LYS A 221 -6.11 9.12 -1.71
N HIS A 222 -7.10 8.24 -1.58
CA HIS A 222 -7.59 7.44 -2.70
C HIS A 222 -8.16 8.31 -3.83
N GLN A 223 -8.95 9.34 -3.50
CA GLN A 223 -9.52 10.26 -4.49
C GLN A 223 -8.44 11.06 -5.21
N GLN A 224 -7.41 11.53 -4.49
CA GLN A 224 -6.25 12.23 -5.08
C GLN A 224 -5.51 11.33 -6.09
N ILE A 225 -5.21 10.08 -5.71
CA ILE A 225 -4.57 9.10 -6.62
C ILE A 225 -5.48 8.79 -7.82
N ASP A 226 -6.80 8.68 -7.60
CA ASP A 226 -7.76 8.44 -8.68
C ASP A 226 -7.83 9.62 -9.66
N ALA A 227 -7.73 10.86 -9.15
CA ALA A 227 -7.77 12.09 -9.95
C ALA A 227 -6.61 12.22 -10.95
N GLU A 228 -5.42 11.69 -10.65
CA GLU A 228 -4.24 11.78 -11.54
C GLU A 228 -4.43 11.12 -12.90
N THR A 229 -5.43 10.24 -13.01
CA THR A 229 -5.79 9.53 -14.25
C THR A 229 -7.21 9.83 -14.71
N ALA A 230 -7.93 10.69 -13.98
CA ALA A 230 -9.30 11.10 -14.28
C ALA A 230 -9.38 12.41 -15.08
N GLY A 231 -8.24 13.09 -15.31
CA GLY A 231 -8.14 14.22 -16.24
C GLY A 231 -8.66 13.82 -17.63
N SER A 232 -9.40 14.75 -18.27
CA SER A 232 -10.14 14.61 -19.55
C SER A 232 -9.77 13.34 -20.30
N GLY A 233 -10.67 12.34 -20.32
CA GLY A 233 -10.41 10.94 -20.74
C GLY A 233 -9.74 10.70 -22.11
N ASP A 234 -9.42 11.77 -22.84
CA ASP A 234 -8.52 11.82 -23.98
C ASP A 234 -7.03 11.67 -23.59
N GLU A 235 -6.56 12.18 -22.44
CA GLU A 235 -5.13 12.22 -22.11
C GLU A 235 -4.51 10.83 -21.90
N VAL A 236 -5.13 9.97 -21.08
CA VAL A 236 -4.65 8.60 -20.87
C VAL A 236 -4.89 7.74 -22.11
N GLY A 237 -6.00 7.97 -22.82
CA GLY A 237 -6.33 7.27 -24.07
C GLY A 237 -5.32 7.56 -25.21
N CYS A 238 -4.70 8.73 -25.20
CA CYS A 238 -3.67 9.14 -26.16
C CYS A 238 -2.28 8.53 -25.87
N LEU A 239 -2.07 7.93 -24.69
CA LEU A 239 -0.80 7.30 -24.34
C LEU A 239 -0.60 5.98 -25.07
N SER A 240 0.67 5.60 -25.27
CA SER A 240 1.01 4.26 -25.75
C SER A 240 0.59 3.18 -24.75
N SER A 241 0.32 1.96 -25.22
CA SER A 241 -0.06 0.82 -24.37
C SER A 241 0.93 0.58 -23.23
N ARG A 242 2.23 0.81 -23.46
CA ARG A 242 3.29 0.69 -22.44
C ARG A 242 3.11 1.71 -21.31
N GLN A 243 2.92 2.97 -21.67
CA GLN A 243 2.71 4.02 -20.68
C GLN A 243 1.41 3.84 -19.90
N GLN A 244 0.33 3.43 -20.59
CA GLN A 244 -0.95 3.12 -19.93
C GLN A 244 -0.79 2.01 -18.90
N VAL A 245 -0.09 0.92 -19.26
CA VAL A 245 0.17 -0.22 -18.38
C VAL A 245 0.94 0.20 -17.13
N ASP A 246 2.03 0.94 -17.29
CA ASP A 246 2.85 1.39 -16.15
C ASP A 246 2.06 2.30 -15.21
N LEU A 247 1.34 3.26 -15.79
CA LEU A 247 0.53 4.22 -15.06
C LEU A 247 -0.57 3.52 -14.28
N LEU A 248 -1.34 2.65 -14.93
CA LEU A 248 -2.46 1.97 -14.31
C LEU A 248 -2.01 0.94 -13.28
N ILE A 249 -0.97 0.13 -13.55
CA ILE A 249 -0.45 -0.81 -12.54
C ILE A 249 0.11 -0.06 -11.34
N THR A 250 0.88 1.01 -11.56
CA THR A 250 1.40 1.86 -10.48
C THR A 250 0.30 2.51 -9.67
N LYS A 251 -0.75 3.02 -10.33
CA LYS A 251 -1.94 3.56 -9.67
C LYS A 251 -2.62 2.51 -8.78
N HIS A 252 -2.88 1.32 -9.31
CA HIS A 252 -3.50 0.24 -8.52
C HIS A 252 -2.63 -0.17 -7.34
N TRP A 253 -1.31 -0.20 -7.51
CA TRP A 253 -0.35 -0.45 -6.45
C TRP A 253 -0.44 0.60 -5.33
N LEU A 254 -0.39 1.90 -5.67
CA LEU A 254 -0.54 2.98 -4.68
C LEU A 254 -1.87 2.90 -3.92
N ARG A 255 -2.97 2.62 -4.62
CA ARG A 255 -4.28 2.43 -3.98
C ARG A 255 -4.26 1.22 -3.04
N MET A 256 -3.58 0.13 -3.40
CA MET A 256 -3.43 -1.04 -2.53
C MET A 256 -2.64 -0.70 -1.26
N LEU A 257 -1.59 0.12 -1.35
CA LEU A 257 -0.82 0.58 -0.19
C LEU A 257 -1.70 1.38 0.79
N VAL A 258 -2.47 2.35 0.27
CA VAL A 258 -3.38 3.16 1.10
C VAL A 258 -4.45 2.28 1.76
N TRP A 259 -4.98 1.29 1.02
CA TRP A 259 -5.91 0.31 1.56
C TRP A 259 -5.30 -0.56 2.66
N GLN A 260 -4.04 -0.99 2.51
CA GLN A 260 -3.31 -1.75 3.53
C GLN A 260 -3.09 -0.93 4.81
N ILE A 261 -2.83 0.38 4.69
CA ILE A 261 -2.80 1.30 5.84
C ILE A 261 -4.15 1.28 6.56
N ALA A 262 -5.26 1.46 5.84
CA ALA A 262 -6.60 1.42 6.42
C ALA A 262 -6.91 0.08 7.11
N MET A 263 -6.50 -1.03 6.48
CA MET A 263 -6.65 -2.38 6.99
C MET A 263 -5.92 -2.59 8.31
N SER A 264 -4.67 -2.14 8.41
CA SER A 264 -3.86 -2.27 9.63
C SER A 264 -4.46 -1.56 10.85
N LYS A 265 -5.17 -0.46 10.60
CA LYS A 265 -5.88 0.34 11.61
C LYS A 265 -7.33 -0.10 11.82
N CYS A 266 -7.73 -1.21 11.21
CA CYS A 266 -9.07 -1.79 11.29
C CYS A 266 -10.20 -0.82 10.88
N LEU A 267 -9.92 0.06 9.90
CA LEU A 267 -10.87 1.09 9.45
C LEU A 267 -11.85 0.60 8.38
N LEU A 268 -11.63 -0.60 7.85
CA LEU A 268 -12.41 -1.17 6.73
C LEU A 268 -13.73 -1.79 7.19
N SER A 269 -14.71 -1.80 6.29
CA SER A 269 -15.99 -2.48 6.53
C SER A 269 -16.46 -3.25 5.30
N SER A 270 -17.20 -4.36 5.48
CA SER A 270 -17.75 -5.14 4.35
C SER A 270 -18.92 -4.46 3.62
N GLY A 271 -19.44 -3.34 4.12
CA GLY A 271 -20.65 -2.69 3.61
C GLY A 271 -20.51 -1.18 3.39
N SER A 272 -19.28 -0.69 3.28
CA SER A 272 -19.03 0.71 2.93
C SER A 272 -19.58 1.02 1.54
N SER A 273 -20.24 2.18 1.39
CA SER A 273 -20.58 2.73 0.06
C SER A 273 -19.33 3.17 -0.70
N GLU A 274 -18.31 3.62 0.02
CA GLU A 274 -17.00 3.95 -0.54
C GLU A 274 -16.19 2.69 -0.81
N GLN A 275 -15.89 2.43 -2.08
CA GLN A 275 -15.18 1.22 -2.53
C GLN A 275 -13.79 1.12 -1.87
N SER A 276 -13.10 2.24 -1.68
CA SER A 276 -11.79 2.36 -1.03
C SER A 276 -11.78 1.90 0.44
N MET A 277 -12.95 1.87 1.09
CA MET A 277 -13.11 1.47 2.49
C MET A 277 -13.66 0.05 2.64
N SER A 278 -13.77 -0.69 1.53
CA SER A 278 -14.30 -2.04 1.49
C SER A 278 -13.22 -3.09 1.72
N LEU A 279 -13.53 -4.14 2.47
CA LEU A 279 -12.69 -5.35 2.51
C LEU A 279 -12.60 -6.07 1.15
N LEU A 280 -13.53 -5.77 0.23
CA LEU A 280 -13.55 -6.33 -1.12
C LEU A 280 -12.81 -5.45 -2.14
N PHE A 281 -12.18 -4.36 -1.69
CA PHE A 281 -11.42 -3.48 -2.56
C PHE A 281 -10.39 -4.23 -3.43
N PRO A 282 -9.54 -5.14 -2.88
CA PRO A 282 -8.57 -5.88 -3.69
C PRO A 282 -9.21 -6.80 -4.74
N ILE A 283 -10.42 -7.30 -4.50
CA ILE A 283 -11.15 -8.11 -5.49
C ILE A 283 -11.56 -7.26 -6.70
N GLY A 284 -11.94 -6.00 -6.48
CA GLY A 284 -12.20 -5.05 -7.57
C GLY A 284 -10.94 -4.78 -8.40
N ILE A 285 -9.81 -4.58 -7.72
CA ILE A 285 -8.49 -4.40 -8.37
C ILE A 285 -8.09 -5.64 -9.17
N SER A 286 -8.35 -6.84 -8.66
CA SER A 286 -8.07 -8.12 -9.35
C SER A 286 -8.74 -8.18 -10.73
N LYS A 287 -10.01 -7.79 -10.82
CA LYS A 287 -10.76 -7.74 -12.08
C LYS A 287 -10.19 -6.71 -13.05
N GLN A 288 -9.93 -5.50 -12.55
CA GLN A 288 -9.35 -4.40 -13.35
C GLN A 288 -7.96 -4.76 -13.90
N LEU A 289 -7.12 -5.41 -13.09
CA LEU A 289 -5.81 -5.90 -13.52
C LEU A 289 -5.93 -7.01 -14.57
N ARG A 290 -6.86 -7.96 -14.39
CA ARG A 290 -7.12 -9.02 -15.37
C ARG A 290 -7.54 -8.42 -16.72
N GLU A 291 -8.48 -7.49 -16.73
CA GLU A 291 -8.95 -6.81 -17.94
C GLU A 291 -7.81 -6.05 -18.62
N LEU A 292 -7.04 -5.27 -17.86
CA LEU A 292 -5.87 -4.54 -18.37
C LEU A 292 -4.85 -5.48 -19.01
N ILE A 293 -4.36 -6.49 -18.26
CA ILE A 293 -3.32 -7.41 -18.73
C ILE A 293 -3.80 -8.22 -19.94
N ALA A 294 -5.08 -8.60 -20.00
CA ALA A 294 -5.64 -9.31 -21.14
C ALA A 294 -5.77 -8.43 -22.41
N SER A 295 -5.80 -7.10 -22.24
CA SER A 295 -5.96 -6.15 -23.36
C SER A 295 -4.65 -5.70 -24.00
N VAL A 296 -3.50 -6.03 -23.42
CA VAL A 296 -2.17 -5.57 -23.86
C VAL A 296 -1.25 -6.74 -24.20
N SER A 297 -0.17 -6.47 -24.94
CA SER A 297 0.82 -7.50 -25.19
C SER A 297 1.67 -7.74 -23.94
N LYS A 298 2.16 -8.96 -23.75
CA LYS A 298 3.10 -9.29 -22.67
C LYS A 298 4.35 -8.40 -22.71
N GLN A 299 4.82 -8.09 -23.92
CA GLN A 299 5.99 -7.23 -24.13
C GLN A 299 5.75 -5.80 -23.62
N ASP A 300 4.52 -5.29 -23.70
CA ASP A 300 4.18 -3.96 -23.19
C ASP A 300 4.27 -3.87 -21.67
N ILE A 301 4.26 -5.00 -20.96
CA ILE A 301 4.48 -5.08 -19.50
C ILE A 301 5.96 -5.41 -19.21
N GLU A 302 6.53 -6.42 -19.89
CA GLU A 302 7.90 -6.89 -19.63
C GLU A 302 8.97 -5.82 -19.83
N VAL A 303 8.72 -4.86 -20.71
CA VAL A 303 9.65 -3.77 -20.99
C VAL A 303 9.86 -2.86 -19.76
N HIS A 304 8.95 -2.90 -18.77
CA HIS A 304 9.08 -2.25 -17.45
C HIS A 304 9.72 -3.13 -16.37
N GLY A 305 10.14 -4.34 -16.73
CA GLY A 305 10.86 -5.29 -15.90
C GLY A 305 10.56 -5.33 -14.39
N SER A 306 11.58 -5.37 -13.53
CA SER A 306 11.45 -5.73 -12.12
C SER A 306 10.56 -4.78 -11.32
N GLY A 307 10.58 -3.48 -11.63
CA GLY A 307 9.77 -2.49 -10.95
C GLY A 307 8.27 -2.76 -11.12
N ILE A 308 7.82 -3.21 -12.30
CA ILE A 308 6.43 -3.60 -12.51
C ILE A 308 6.15 -5.02 -12.01
N GLN A 309 7.11 -5.95 -12.15
CA GLN A 309 7.01 -7.31 -11.62
C GLN A 309 6.78 -7.32 -10.10
N GLN A 310 7.49 -6.45 -9.37
CA GLN A 310 7.36 -6.29 -7.92
C GLN A 310 5.96 -5.75 -7.55
N LYS A 311 5.49 -4.71 -8.24
CA LYS A 311 4.14 -4.16 -8.01
C LYS A 311 3.06 -5.22 -8.28
N LEU A 312 3.19 -5.98 -9.37
CA LEU A 312 2.29 -7.07 -9.72
C LEU A 312 2.33 -8.21 -8.69
N PHE A 313 3.51 -8.56 -8.17
CA PHE A 313 3.65 -9.51 -7.08
C PHE A 313 2.88 -9.04 -5.85
N GLU A 314 3.13 -7.81 -5.37
CA GLU A 314 2.49 -7.29 -4.15
C GLU A 314 0.97 -7.18 -4.28
N LEU A 315 0.49 -6.76 -5.45
CA LEU A 315 -0.93 -6.76 -5.80
C LEU A 315 -1.52 -8.17 -5.75
N THR A 316 -0.90 -9.13 -6.45
CA THR A 316 -1.35 -10.52 -6.53
C THR A 316 -1.31 -11.20 -5.17
N ASP A 317 -0.28 -10.96 -4.36
CA ASP A 317 -0.13 -11.49 -3.00
C ASP A 317 -1.24 -10.99 -2.06
N THR A 318 -1.55 -9.70 -2.13
CA THR A 318 -2.62 -9.08 -1.35
C THR A 318 -3.98 -9.64 -1.78
N ILE A 319 -4.22 -9.76 -3.09
CA ILE A 319 -5.45 -10.34 -3.65
C ILE A 319 -5.63 -11.78 -3.16
N ALA A 320 -4.62 -12.63 -3.34
CA ALA A 320 -4.65 -14.04 -2.92
C ALA A 320 -5.07 -14.17 -1.46
N SER A 321 -4.50 -13.31 -0.63
CA SER A 321 -4.74 -13.32 0.81
C SER A 321 -6.16 -12.87 1.15
N VAL A 322 -6.73 -11.89 0.44
CA VAL A 322 -8.15 -11.50 0.58
C VAL A 322 -9.08 -12.61 0.09
N VAL A 323 -8.76 -13.30 -1.00
CA VAL A 323 -9.54 -14.45 -1.49
C VAL A 323 -9.56 -15.58 -0.45
N LEU A 324 -8.42 -15.86 0.19
CA LEU A 324 -8.28 -16.89 1.22
C LEU A 324 -9.03 -16.55 2.53
N THR A 325 -9.15 -15.27 2.87
CA THR A 325 -9.62 -14.82 4.20
C THR A 325 -11.03 -14.25 4.21
N VAL A 326 -11.46 -13.58 3.13
CA VAL A 326 -12.78 -12.93 3.06
C VAL A 326 -13.78 -13.88 2.40
N PRO A 327 -14.82 -14.34 3.13
CA PRO A 327 -15.82 -15.23 2.56
C PRO A 327 -16.54 -14.60 1.36
N ALA A 328 -16.70 -15.39 0.30
CA ALA A 328 -17.57 -15.03 -0.82
C ALA A 328 -19.05 -15.15 -0.44
N SER A 329 -19.90 -14.32 -1.04
CA SER A 329 -21.35 -14.34 -0.87
C SER A 329 -22.02 -15.54 -1.55
N SER A 330 -21.37 -16.10 -2.58
CA SER A 330 -21.85 -17.26 -3.34
C SER A 330 -20.68 -18.12 -3.84
N LEU A 331 -20.98 -19.36 -4.24
CA LEU A 331 -19.99 -20.24 -4.88
C LEU A 331 -19.50 -19.69 -6.22
N GLN A 332 -20.40 -19.07 -6.99
CA GLN A 332 -20.06 -18.44 -8.26
C GLN A 332 -19.08 -17.28 -8.07
N GLU A 333 -19.34 -16.42 -7.07
CA GLU A 333 -18.41 -15.34 -6.75
C GLU A 333 -17.05 -15.89 -6.30
N ARG A 334 -17.04 -16.95 -5.47
CA ARG A 334 -15.79 -17.60 -5.04
C ARG A 334 -14.97 -18.07 -6.23
N ARG A 335 -15.59 -18.84 -7.14
CA ARG A 335 -14.92 -19.35 -8.34
C ARG A 335 -14.35 -18.22 -9.17
N GLN A 336 -15.12 -17.16 -9.41
CA GLN A 336 -14.62 -15.99 -10.15
C GLN A 336 -13.40 -15.34 -9.48
N ARG A 337 -13.39 -15.23 -8.14
CA ARG A 337 -12.25 -14.68 -7.40
C ARG A 337 -10.99 -15.55 -7.53
N VAL A 338 -11.14 -16.88 -7.52
CA VAL A 338 -10.04 -17.82 -7.74
C VAL A 338 -9.56 -17.74 -9.19
N ASP A 339 -10.47 -17.78 -10.17
CA ASP A 339 -10.16 -17.65 -11.60
C ASP A 339 -9.40 -16.35 -11.92
N ASP A 340 -9.78 -15.23 -11.29
CA ASP A 340 -9.10 -13.94 -11.46
C ASP A 340 -7.69 -13.97 -10.84
N PHE A 341 -7.54 -14.55 -9.65
CA PHE A 341 -6.24 -14.72 -9.02
C PHE A 341 -5.32 -15.65 -9.83
N ASP A 342 -5.82 -16.79 -10.29
CA ASP A 342 -5.05 -17.77 -11.05
C ASP A 342 -4.51 -17.17 -12.35
N PHE A 343 -5.31 -16.33 -13.02
CA PHE A 343 -4.86 -15.56 -14.18
C PHE A 343 -3.68 -14.66 -13.82
N LEU A 344 -3.79 -13.86 -12.75
CA LEU A 344 -2.72 -12.93 -12.33
C LEU A 344 -1.46 -13.67 -11.90
N PHE A 345 -1.62 -14.76 -11.14
CA PHE A 345 -0.52 -15.62 -10.71
C PHE A 345 0.21 -16.24 -11.90
N CYS A 346 -0.52 -16.84 -12.84
CA CYS A 346 0.07 -17.44 -14.05
C CYS A 346 0.78 -16.39 -14.91
N PHE A 347 0.18 -15.22 -15.06
CA PHE A 347 0.81 -14.11 -15.78
C PHE A 347 2.11 -13.67 -15.10
N TRP A 348 2.07 -13.38 -13.79
CA TRP A 348 3.26 -12.95 -13.05
C TRP A 348 4.38 -13.98 -13.11
N LYS A 349 4.05 -15.28 -12.92
CA LYS A 349 5.01 -16.39 -13.01
C LYS A 349 5.64 -16.53 -14.39
N SER A 350 4.93 -16.09 -15.44
CA SER A 350 5.45 -16.12 -16.81
C SER A 350 6.48 -15.02 -17.11
N LEU A 351 6.59 -13.98 -16.25
CA LEU A 351 7.52 -12.88 -16.45
C LEU A 351 8.98 -13.34 -16.26
N PRO A 352 9.97 -12.67 -16.88
CA PRO A 352 11.36 -13.10 -16.81
C PRO A 352 11.94 -13.01 -15.39
N ARG A 353 12.65 -14.06 -14.97
CA ARG A 353 13.44 -14.13 -13.72
C ARG A 353 12.62 -13.76 -12.45
N PRO A 354 11.49 -14.43 -12.17
CA PRO A 354 10.75 -14.18 -10.94
C PRO A 354 11.64 -14.50 -9.74
N ASN A 355 11.52 -13.70 -8.68
CA ASN A 355 12.23 -13.96 -7.42
C ASN A 355 11.73 -15.29 -6.83
N SER A 356 12.66 -16.18 -6.46
CA SER A 356 12.31 -17.54 -6.00
C SER A 356 11.47 -17.55 -4.73
N VAL A 357 11.75 -16.64 -3.77
CA VAL A 357 11.00 -16.53 -2.52
C VAL A 357 9.57 -16.05 -2.79
N GLN A 358 9.42 -15.08 -3.69
CA GLN A 358 8.11 -14.58 -4.12
C GLN A 358 7.30 -15.67 -4.83
N GLN A 359 7.96 -16.46 -5.67
CA GLN A 359 7.35 -17.57 -6.38
C GLN A 359 6.85 -18.64 -5.40
N GLU A 360 7.69 -19.08 -4.45
CA GLU A 360 7.31 -20.05 -3.41
C GLU A 360 6.09 -19.55 -2.59
N LEU A 361 6.06 -18.26 -2.26
CA LEU A 361 4.95 -17.66 -1.51
C LEU A 361 3.63 -17.73 -2.28
N LEU A 362 3.62 -17.30 -3.55
CA LEU A 362 2.41 -17.32 -4.37
C LEU A 362 1.99 -18.75 -4.71
N GLU A 363 2.94 -19.67 -4.94
CA GLU A 363 2.66 -21.10 -5.15
C GLU A 363 2.01 -21.74 -3.92
N SER A 364 2.44 -21.37 -2.71
CA SER A 364 1.81 -21.80 -1.45
C SER A 364 0.37 -21.31 -1.33
N LYS A 365 0.10 -20.04 -1.70
CA LYS A 365 -1.25 -19.47 -1.66
C LYS A 365 -2.16 -20.08 -2.75
N HIS A 366 -1.63 -20.27 -3.95
CA HIS A 366 -2.33 -20.94 -5.06
C HIS A 366 -2.74 -22.37 -4.69
N SER A 367 -1.84 -23.14 -4.07
CA SER A 367 -2.16 -24.51 -3.62
C SER A 367 -3.31 -24.53 -2.60
N LYS A 368 -3.32 -23.59 -1.65
CA LYS A 368 -4.43 -23.45 -0.68
C LYS A 368 -5.75 -23.05 -1.33
N LEU A 369 -5.72 -22.23 -2.38
CA LEU A 369 -6.91 -21.83 -3.11
C LEU A 369 -7.50 -22.99 -3.93
N ALA A 370 -6.66 -23.82 -4.53
CA ALA A 370 -7.09 -25.02 -5.24
C ALA A 370 -7.81 -26.03 -4.32
N GLU A 371 -7.40 -26.13 -3.05
CA GLU A 371 -8.09 -26.98 -2.05
C GLU A 371 -9.48 -26.45 -1.67
N ILE A 372 -9.75 -25.15 -1.85
CA ILE A 372 -11.03 -24.50 -1.50
C ILE A 372 -12.07 -24.64 -2.62
N GLU A 373 -11.66 -24.99 -3.83
CA GLU A 373 -12.55 -25.25 -4.98
C GLU A 373 -13.17 -26.66 -4.99
N LEU A 374 -12.58 -27.60 -4.24
CA LEU A 374 -13.07 -28.95 -3.99
C LEU A 374 -14.07 -28.97 -2.82
#